data_AF-A0A354UWL4-F1
#
_entry.id   AF-A0A354UWL4-F1
#
_cell.length_a   1.000
_cell.length_b   1.000
_cell.length_c   1.000
_cell.angle_alpha   90.00
_cell.angle_beta   90.00
_cell.angle_gamma   90.00
#
_symmetry.space_group_name_H-M   'P 1'
#
loop_
_entity.id
_entity.type
_entity.pdbx_description
1 polymer ?
#
loop_
_entity_poly.entity_id
_entity_poly.type
_entity_poly.pdbx_seq_one_letter_code
_entity_poly.pdbx_strand_id
1 'polypeptide(L)'
;AGVRGISLSEGDFVVGAEKAEAGKTLLTVTVNGYGKRTELSEYLRTGPNGEKCAQSRGGKGLKNYNITPKTGPVAGCRVVSDSDDVMLIENGGVIIRIPASSINVYKRDTQGVIVMRIEEGNQVVSLERVEAMEEEDKSQEPQA
;
A
#
# COMPACT_ATOMS: atom_id res chain seq x y z
N ALA A 1 8.75 -5.62 -28.38
CA ALA A 1 7.84 -6.50 -27.61
C ALA A 1 8.41 -6.69 -26.20
N GLY A 2 7.57 -6.67 -25.16
CA GLY A 2 7.99 -6.84 -23.76
C GLY A 2 8.10 -8.31 -23.33
N VAL A 3 8.48 -8.55 -22.07
CA VAL A 3 8.57 -9.88 -21.46
C VAL A 3 7.58 -10.03 -20.29
N ARG A 4 7.19 -11.27 -19.96
CA ARG A 4 6.25 -11.55 -18.85
C ARG A 4 6.86 -11.17 -17.50
N GLY A 5 6.24 -10.22 -16.78
CA GLY A 5 6.65 -9.85 -15.41
C GLY A 5 6.10 -10.79 -14.35
N ILE A 6 4.78 -11.02 -14.37
CA ILE A 6 4.02 -11.87 -13.43
C ILE A 6 3.03 -12.73 -14.22
N SER A 7 2.71 -13.91 -13.71
CA SER A 7 1.61 -14.73 -14.19
C SER A 7 0.35 -14.41 -13.39
N LEU A 8 -0.74 -14.07 -14.09
CA LEU A 8 -2.02 -13.71 -13.47
C LEU A 8 -2.99 -14.87 -13.55
N SER A 9 -3.96 -14.93 -12.64
CA SER A 9 -5.11 -15.83 -12.76
C SER A 9 -6.19 -15.17 -13.63
N GLU A 10 -7.21 -15.93 -14.01
CA GLU A 10 -8.31 -15.39 -14.79
C GLU A 10 -9.03 -14.28 -14.01
N GLY A 11 -9.28 -13.14 -14.67
CA GLY A 11 -9.89 -11.96 -14.06
C GLY A 11 -8.95 -11.06 -13.24
N ASP A 12 -7.71 -11.50 -12.97
CA ASP A 12 -6.71 -10.66 -12.29
C ASP A 12 -6.05 -9.67 -13.25
N PHE A 13 -5.61 -8.54 -12.69
CA PHE A 13 -4.83 -7.52 -13.38
C PHE A 13 -3.75 -6.94 -12.46
N VAL A 14 -2.74 -6.30 -13.07
CA VAL A 14 -1.69 -5.61 -12.31
C VAL A 14 -2.23 -4.26 -11.85
N VAL A 15 -2.16 -4.00 -10.54
CA VAL A 15 -2.61 -2.75 -9.90
C VAL A 15 -1.46 -1.78 -9.57
N GLY A 16 -0.21 -2.26 -9.63
CA GLY A 16 0.96 -1.45 -9.32
C GLY A 16 2.26 -2.22 -9.54
N ALA A 17 3.34 -1.47 -9.72
CA ALA A 17 4.70 -1.99 -9.82
C ALA A 17 5.63 -1.00 -9.11
N GLU A 18 6.29 -1.46 -8.05
CA GLU A 18 7.11 -0.63 -7.19
C GLU A 18 8.55 -1.15 -7.16
N LYS A 19 9.51 -0.22 -7.05
CA LYS A 19 10.90 -0.59 -6.80
C LYS A 19 11.07 -0.83 -5.31
N ALA A 20 11.53 -2.03 -4.94
CA ALA A 20 11.89 -2.32 -3.56
C ALA A 20 13.10 -1.48 -3.13
N GLU A 21 13.01 -0.88 -1.95
CA GLU A 21 14.07 -0.10 -1.32
C GLU A 21 14.30 -0.59 0.10
N ALA A 22 15.56 -0.83 0.46
CA ALA A 22 15.89 -1.33 1.79
C ALA A 22 15.46 -0.33 2.88
N GLY A 23 14.93 -0.85 3.99
CA GLY A 23 14.43 -0.03 5.11
C GLY A 23 13.05 0.60 4.88
N LYS A 24 12.42 0.36 3.73
CA LYS A 24 11.04 0.79 3.44
C LYS A 24 10.05 -0.37 3.53
N THR A 25 8.77 -0.02 3.59
CA THR A 25 7.65 -0.96 3.64
C THR A 25 6.76 -0.80 2.40
N LEU A 26 6.02 -1.84 2.04
CA LEU A 26 4.98 -1.75 1.02
C LEU A 26 3.66 -1.36 1.68
N LEU A 27 3.15 -0.16 1.40
CA LEU A 27 1.76 0.18 1.66
C LEU A 27 0.89 -0.44 0.58
N THR A 28 -0.15 -1.18 0.95
CA THR A 28 -1.21 -1.63 0.05
C THR A 28 -2.55 -1.11 0.56
N VAL A 29 -3.36 -0.56 -0.33
CA VAL A 29 -4.72 -0.06 -0.02
C VAL A 29 -5.73 -0.72 -0.95
N THR A 30 -6.91 -1.06 -0.42
CA THR A 30 -8.03 -1.66 -1.13
C THR A 30 -9.09 -0.63 -1.49
N VAL A 31 -9.98 -0.98 -2.42
CA VAL A 31 -11.01 -0.06 -2.93
C VAL A 31 -11.96 0.46 -1.85
N ASN A 32 -12.21 -0.32 -0.78
CA ASN A 32 -13.06 0.11 0.35
C ASN A 32 -12.27 0.81 1.47
N GLY A 33 -11.07 1.31 1.20
CA GLY A 33 -10.30 2.13 2.15
C GLY A 33 -9.62 1.36 3.27
N TYR A 34 -9.39 0.05 3.11
CA TYR A 34 -8.55 -0.73 4.02
C TYR A 34 -7.11 -0.72 3.54
N GLY A 35 -6.17 -0.63 4.47
CA GLY A 35 -4.76 -0.66 4.13
C GLY A 35 -3.88 -1.17 5.25
N LYS A 36 -2.64 -1.47 4.86
CA LYS A 36 -1.56 -1.83 5.79
C LYS A 36 -0.22 -1.59 5.12
N ARG A 37 0.79 -1.36 5.96
CA ARG A 37 2.18 -1.47 5.56
C ARG A 37 2.67 -2.89 5.81
N THR A 38 3.61 -3.36 5.00
CA THR A 38 4.22 -4.67 5.18
C THR A 38 5.70 -4.60 4.85
N GLU A 39 6.52 -5.21 5.70
CA GLU A 39 7.96 -5.30 5.49
C GLU A 39 8.29 -5.93 4.13
N LEU A 40 9.20 -5.31 3.38
CA LEU A 40 9.58 -5.83 2.05
C LEU A 40 10.25 -7.21 2.13
N SER A 41 10.89 -7.53 3.26
CA SER A 41 11.49 -8.83 3.52
C SER A 41 10.48 -9.99 3.55
N GLU A 42 9.20 -9.71 3.83
CA GLU A 42 8.14 -10.72 3.81
C GLU A 42 7.87 -11.26 2.39
N TYR A 43 8.23 -10.52 1.35
CA TYR A 43 8.04 -10.91 -0.06
C TYR A 43 9.21 -11.74 -0.62
N LEU A 44 10.25 -11.96 0.18
CA LEU A 44 11.40 -12.80 -0.17
C LEU A 44 11.12 -14.26 0.17
N ARG A 45 11.61 -15.17 -0.67
CA ARG A 45 11.60 -16.61 -0.38
C ARG A 45 12.82 -16.98 0.45
N THR A 46 12.69 -18.02 1.25
CA THR A 46 13.83 -18.66 1.92
C THR A 46 14.44 -19.67 0.96
N GLY A 47 15.72 -19.51 0.64
CA GLY A 47 16.49 -20.41 -0.22
C GLY A 47 17.00 -21.66 0.51
N PRO A 48 17.69 -22.57 -0.21
CA PRO A 48 18.17 -23.84 0.33
C PRO A 48 19.08 -23.72 1.56
N ASN A 49 19.82 -22.61 1.65
CA ASN A 49 20.78 -22.34 2.73
C ASN A 49 20.21 -21.43 3.82
N GLY A 50 18.89 -21.17 3.82
CA GLY A 50 18.23 -20.28 4.78
C GLY A 50 18.26 -18.78 4.40
N GLU A 51 18.97 -18.41 3.33
CA GLU A 51 19.06 -17.02 2.87
C GLU A 51 17.74 -16.51 2.28
N LYS A 52 17.49 -15.21 2.39
CA LYS A 52 16.34 -14.56 1.75
C LYS A 52 16.68 -14.14 0.32
N CYS A 53 15.90 -14.60 -0.64
CA CYS A 53 16.11 -14.31 -2.06
C CYS A 53 14.83 -13.83 -2.76
N ALA A 54 15.01 -13.06 -3.84
CA ALA A 54 13.92 -12.61 -4.68
C ALA A 54 13.29 -13.79 -5.46
N GLN A 55 12.04 -13.61 -5.86
CA GLN A 55 11.33 -14.60 -6.68
C GLN A 55 11.72 -14.50 -8.16
N SER A 56 11.70 -15.63 -8.86
CA SER A 56 11.88 -15.64 -10.31
C SER A 56 10.79 -14.85 -11.03
N ARG A 57 11.19 -14.05 -12.02
CA ARG A 57 10.28 -13.31 -12.90
C ARG A 57 9.33 -14.26 -13.65
N GLY A 58 8.09 -13.83 -13.85
CA GLY A 58 7.06 -14.55 -14.60
C GLY A 58 6.31 -15.61 -13.80
N GLY A 59 6.66 -15.82 -12.52
CA GLY A 59 5.91 -16.68 -11.60
C GLY A 59 4.58 -16.07 -11.13
N LYS A 60 3.83 -16.81 -10.31
CA LYS A 60 2.56 -16.36 -9.69
C LYS A 60 2.74 -15.39 -8.51
N GLY A 61 3.96 -15.25 -7.99
CA GLY A 61 4.23 -14.42 -6.82
C GLY A 61 3.81 -15.08 -5.50
N LEU A 62 3.61 -14.24 -4.47
CA LEU A 62 3.12 -14.65 -3.14
C LEU A 62 1.91 -13.77 -2.76
N LYS A 63 0.98 -14.30 -1.96
CA LYS A 63 -0.24 -13.58 -1.53
C LYS A 63 0.11 -12.29 -0.76
N ASN A 64 -0.32 -11.14 -1.27
CA ASN A 64 0.00 -9.81 -0.71
C ASN A 64 -0.94 -9.35 0.41
N TYR A 65 -2.21 -9.74 0.31
CA TYR A 65 -3.30 -9.18 1.10
C TYR A 65 -4.39 -10.25 1.29
N ASN A 66 -5.04 -10.26 2.46
CA ASN A 66 -6.22 -11.08 2.65
C ASN A 66 -7.47 -10.31 2.21
N ILE A 67 -7.90 -10.52 0.97
CA ILE A 67 -9.09 -9.89 0.39
C ILE A 67 -10.35 -10.52 0.98
N THR A 68 -11.28 -9.69 1.41
CA THR A 68 -12.61 -10.07 1.91
C THR A 68 -13.68 -9.21 1.23
N PRO A 69 -14.98 -9.57 1.32
CA PRO A 69 -16.05 -8.72 0.84
C PRO A 69 -16.01 -7.30 1.44
N LYS A 70 -15.50 -7.16 2.68
CA LYS A 70 -15.39 -5.88 3.38
C LYS A 70 -14.29 -4.99 2.81
N THR A 71 -13.16 -5.57 2.42
CA THR A 71 -12.01 -4.81 1.91
C THR A 71 -12.18 -4.47 0.43
N GLY A 72 -12.82 -5.36 -0.33
CA GLY A 72 -12.78 -5.32 -1.78
C GLY A 72 -11.38 -5.63 -2.33
N PRO A 73 -11.22 -5.60 -3.67
CA PRO A 73 -9.93 -5.77 -4.34
C PRO A 73 -8.92 -4.67 -3.97
N VAL A 74 -7.65 -4.93 -4.26
CA VAL A 74 -6.58 -3.94 -4.07
C VAL A 74 -6.75 -2.79 -5.07
N ALA A 75 -6.72 -1.56 -4.58
CA ALA A 75 -6.73 -0.35 -5.41
C ALA A 75 -5.33 0.05 -5.87
N GLY A 76 -4.32 -0.13 -5.01
CA GLY A 76 -2.93 0.18 -5.35
C GLY A 76 -1.95 -0.11 -4.23
N CYS A 77 -0.67 0.11 -4.52
CA CYS A 77 0.41 0.02 -3.55
C CYS A 77 1.51 1.05 -3.80
N ARG A 78 2.25 1.42 -2.74
CA ARG A 78 3.41 2.32 -2.78
C ARG A 78 4.48 1.84 -1.82
N VAL A 79 5.74 1.90 -2.21
CA VAL A 79 6.87 1.69 -1.28
C VAL A 79 7.12 2.98 -0.50
N VAL A 80 6.94 2.94 0.82
CA VAL A 80 6.95 4.10 1.71
C VAL A 80 7.89 3.89 2.90
N SER A 81 8.45 4.99 3.38
CA SER A 81 9.17 5.15 4.64
C SER A 81 8.28 5.82 5.70
N ASP A 82 8.74 5.89 6.94
CA ASP A 82 8.01 6.61 8.01
C ASP A 82 7.99 8.14 7.82
N SER A 83 8.88 8.68 6.97
CA SER A 83 8.96 10.11 6.64
C SER A 83 8.20 10.49 5.38
N ASP A 84 7.47 9.55 4.77
CA ASP A 84 6.59 9.85 3.64
C ASP A 84 5.17 10.15 4.13
N ASP A 85 4.49 11.01 3.39
CA ASP A 85 3.04 11.12 3.44
C ASP A 85 2.42 10.30 2.30
N VAL A 86 1.14 10.00 2.47
CA VAL A 86 0.36 9.29 1.46
C VAL A 86 -0.93 10.04 1.18
N MET A 87 -1.18 10.30 -0.09
CA MET A 87 -2.44 10.84 -0.58
C MET A 87 -3.35 9.71 -1.05
N LEU A 88 -4.60 9.73 -0.60
CA LEU A 88 -5.66 8.83 -1.03
C LEU A 88 -6.80 9.65 -1.63
N ILE A 89 -7.31 9.20 -2.77
CA ILE A 89 -8.40 9.85 -3.49
C ILE A 89 -9.49 8.83 -3.75
N GLU A 90 -10.73 9.17 -3.43
CA GLU A 90 -11.90 8.41 -3.86
C GLU A 90 -12.66 9.08 -5.02
N ASN A 91 -13.46 8.31 -5.73
CA ASN A 91 -14.33 8.81 -6.81
C ASN A 91 -15.42 9.79 -6.36
N GLY A 92 -15.73 9.86 -5.06
CA GLY A 92 -16.63 10.86 -4.46
C GLY A 92 -16.03 12.27 -4.36
N GLY A 93 -14.74 12.43 -4.68
CA GLY A 93 -14.04 13.71 -4.60
C GLY A 93 -13.37 13.99 -3.26
N VAL A 94 -13.46 13.07 -2.29
CA VAL A 94 -12.71 13.17 -1.02
C VAL A 94 -11.25 12.81 -1.28
N ILE A 95 -10.36 13.71 -0.82
CA ILE A 95 -8.91 13.54 -0.85
C ILE A 95 -8.41 13.66 0.58
N ILE A 96 -7.65 12.67 1.05
CA ILE A 96 -6.98 12.73 2.35
C ILE A 96 -5.47 12.62 2.16
N ARG A 97 -4.73 13.28 3.05
CA ARG A 97 -3.28 13.14 3.17
C ARG A 97 -3.00 12.70 4.61
N ILE A 98 -2.29 11.59 4.77
CA ILE A 98 -1.95 11.03 6.08
C ILE A 98 -0.47 10.63 6.13
N PRO A 99 0.21 10.79 7.28
CA PRO A 99 1.55 10.26 7.46
C PRO A 99 1.58 8.75 7.27
N ALA A 100 2.51 8.24 6.46
CA ALA A 100 2.65 6.79 6.27
C ALA A 100 2.94 6.08 7.60
N SER A 101 3.67 6.74 8.49
CA SER A 101 4.00 6.28 9.85
C SER A 101 2.75 5.97 10.70
N SER A 102 1.62 6.63 10.45
CA SER A 102 0.34 6.39 11.13
C SER A 102 -0.35 5.09 10.72
N ILE A 103 0.05 4.48 9.59
CA ILE A 103 -0.52 3.23 9.09
C ILE A 103 0.29 2.07 9.67
N ASN A 104 -0.38 1.13 10.32
CA ASN A 104 0.31 0.01 10.98
C ASN A 104 0.99 -0.96 10.00
N VAL A 105 2.11 -1.52 10.47
CA VAL A 105 2.83 -2.61 9.80
C VAL A 105 2.24 -3.96 10.22
N TYR A 106 1.84 -4.76 9.24
CA TYR A 106 1.34 -6.12 9.42
C TYR A 106 1.98 -7.08 8.42
N LYS A 107 1.86 -8.38 8.69
CA LYS A 107 2.25 -9.44 7.74
C LYS A 107 1.42 -9.37 6.45
N ARG A 108 1.91 -10.04 5.40
CA ARG A 108 1.28 -10.03 4.07
C ARG A 108 -0.14 -10.57 4.10
N ASP A 109 -0.35 -11.76 4.63
CA ASP A 109 -1.66 -12.42 4.63
C ASP A 109 -2.57 -11.93 5.77
N THR A 110 -2.85 -10.63 5.79
CA THR A 110 -3.76 -9.98 6.72
C THR A 110 -4.66 -9.00 5.98
N GLN A 111 -5.79 -8.61 6.59
CA GLN A 111 -6.77 -7.71 5.97
C GLN A 111 -6.47 -6.21 6.16
N GLY A 112 -5.48 -5.86 7.00
CA GLY A 112 -5.18 -4.49 7.38
C GLY A 112 -6.26 -3.81 8.24
N VAL A 113 -6.21 -2.48 8.29
CA VAL A 113 -7.09 -1.61 9.06
C VAL A 113 -7.71 -0.54 8.16
N ILE A 114 -8.68 0.22 8.66
CA ILE A 114 -9.27 1.33 7.91
C ILE A 114 -8.25 2.47 7.83
N VAL A 115 -7.85 2.84 6.63
CA VAL A 115 -7.00 4.02 6.35
C VAL A 115 -7.82 5.20 5.83
N MET A 116 -8.94 4.92 5.16
CA MET A 116 -9.89 5.90 4.67
C MET A 116 -11.31 5.36 4.89
N ARG A 117 -12.20 6.18 5.45
CA ARG A 117 -13.62 5.85 5.48
C ARG A 117 -14.21 6.22 4.12
N ILE A 118 -14.91 5.27 3.51
CA ILE A 118 -15.50 5.39 2.18
C ILE A 118 -17.01 5.33 2.34
N GLU A 119 -17.72 6.26 1.71
CA GLU A 119 -19.18 6.26 1.68
C GLU A 119 -19.71 5.17 0.74
N GLU A 120 -20.96 4.73 0.96
CA GLU A 120 -21.55 3.70 0.12
C GLU A 120 -21.63 4.16 -1.35
N GLY A 121 -21.14 3.31 -2.26
CA GLY A 121 -21.05 3.62 -3.70
C GLY A 121 -19.73 4.28 -4.12
N ASN A 122 -18.93 4.78 -3.17
CA ASN A 122 -17.60 5.29 -3.46
C ASN A 122 -16.52 4.20 -3.33
N GLN A 123 -15.35 4.50 -3.87
CA GLN A 123 -14.16 3.65 -3.82
C GLN A 123 -12.89 4.49 -3.96
N VAL A 124 -11.81 4.02 -3.33
CA VAL A 124 -10.46 4.54 -3.56
C VAL A 124 -10.09 4.32 -5.03
N VAL A 125 -9.76 5.40 -5.73
CA VAL A 125 -9.35 5.39 -7.14
C VAL A 125 -7.88 5.76 -7.33
N SER A 126 -7.24 6.40 -6.36
CA SER A 126 -5.82 6.72 -6.41
C SER A 126 -5.15 6.67 -5.04
N LEU A 127 -3.89 6.27 -5.06
CA LEU A 127 -2.96 6.20 -3.94
C LEU A 127 -1.63 6.76 -4.45
N GLU A 128 -1.07 7.77 -3.79
CA GLU A 128 0.23 8.33 -4.16
C GLU A 128 1.11 8.60 -2.95
N ARG A 129 2.41 8.34 -3.09
CA ARG A 129 3.42 8.70 -2.08
C ARG A 129 3.86 10.13 -2.33
N VAL A 130 3.86 10.97 -1.31
CA VAL A 130 4.35 12.35 -1.39
C VAL A 130 5.35 12.60 -0.26
N GLU A 131 6.19 13.62 -0.42
CA GLU A 131 7.09 14.05 0.66
C GLU A 131 6.27 14.47 1.88
N ALA A 132 6.80 14.30 3.10
CA ALA A 132 6.09 14.77 4.29
C ALA A 132 5.82 16.27 4.21
N MET A 133 4.62 16.67 4.64
CA MET A 133 4.34 18.09 4.81
C MET A 133 5.12 18.62 6.01
N GLU A 134 5.79 19.76 5.85
CA GLU A 134 6.29 20.50 7.00
C GLU A 134 5.08 20.99 7.80
N GLU A 135 4.97 20.61 9.07
CA GLU A 135 3.94 21.15 9.94
C GLU A 135 4.27 22.62 10.20
N GLU A 136 3.51 23.54 9.59
CA GLU A 136 3.46 24.92 10.08
C GLU A 136 2.86 24.89 11.48
N ASP A 137 3.69 25.22 12.47
CA ASP A 137 3.35 25.26 13.88
C ASP A 137 2.16 26.21 14.11
N LYS A 138 0.95 25.66 14.25
CA LYS A 138 -0.29 26.43 14.52
C LYS A 138 -0.37 26.91 15.97
N SER A 139 0.75 27.30 16.57
CA SER A 139 0.84 27.75 17.96
C SER A 139 0.99 29.27 18.10
N GLN A 140 0.28 30.07 17.29
CA GLN A 140 0.08 31.49 17.56
C GLN A 140 -1.34 31.96 17.19
N GLU A 141 -2.30 31.69 18.07
CA GLU A 141 -3.39 32.65 18.28
C GLU A 141 -2.97 33.60 19.41
N PRO A 142 -2.87 34.92 19.18
CA PRO A 142 -2.70 35.86 20.27
C PRO A 142 -4.01 35.89 21.07
N GLN A 143 -3.94 35.48 22.34
CA GLN A 143 -5.02 35.76 23.28
C GLN A 143 -5.16 37.28 23.43
N ALA A 144 -6.36 37.77 23.12
CA ALA A 144 -6.78 39.16 23.30
C ALA A 144 -6.94 39.52 24.79
#